data_AF-A0A838FR42-F1
#
_entry.id   AF-A0A838FR42-F1
#
_cell.length_a   1.000
_cell.length_b   1.000
_cell.length_c   1.000
_cell.angle_alpha   90.00
_cell.angle_beta   90.00
_cell.angle_gamma   90.00
#
_symmetry.space_group_name_H-M   'P 1'
#
loop_
_entity.id
_entity.type
_entity.pdbx_description
1 polymer ?
#
loop_
_entity_poly.entity_id
_entity_poly.type
_entity_poly.pdbx_seq_one_letter_code
_entity_poly.pdbx_strand_id
1 'polypeptide(L)'
;MVPAGLAAAEGAARLNPYLSLACAAHFLQPQLGDDGEVLYEGPRASASSLGFYLERPFTIVTEEPGPAAGTLNEETALEHMRAEHPVYLIIDKERVPHWQRLLTERFHIYHQLATCGSHVVLNNHQ
;
A
#
# COMPACT_ATOMS: atom_id res chain seq x y z
N MET A 1 -16.31 6.61 -11.54
CA MET A 1 -17.23 7.12 -10.50
C MET A 1 -16.52 6.87 -9.18
N VAL A 2 -15.91 7.90 -8.59
CA VAL A 2 -15.15 7.75 -7.33
C VAL A 2 -16.17 7.68 -6.19
N PRO A 3 -16.16 6.65 -5.33
CA PRO A 3 -17.14 6.52 -4.25
C PRO A 3 -17.01 7.74 -3.32
N ALA A 4 -18.15 8.34 -2.97
CA ALA A 4 -18.24 9.62 -2.25
C ALA A 4 -17.56 9.63 -0.86
N GLY A 5 -17.16 8.48 -0.33
CA GLY A 5 -16.34 8.37 0.89
C GLY A 5 -14.86 8.71 0.69
N LEU A 6 -14.32 8.57 -0.52
CA LEU A 6 -12.90 8.81 -0.81
C LEU A 6 -12.55 10.32 -0.79
N ALA A 7 -13.49 11.17 -1.25
CA ALA A 7 -13.28 12.61 -1.37
C ALA A 7 -13.08 13.33 -0.02
N ALA A 8 -13.73 12.84 1.05
CA ALA A 8 -13.58 13.43 2.39
C ALA A 8 -12.23 13.08 3.05
N ALA A 9 -11.75 11.85 2.84
CA ALA A 9 -10.48 11.39 3.40
C ALA A 9 -9.26 11.98 2.65
N GLU A 10 -9.39 12.20 1.34
CA GLU A 10 -8.39 12.92 0.53
C GLU A 10 -8.10 14.34 1.04
N GLY A 11 -9.11 15.04 1.54
CA GLY A 11 -8.99 16.43 2.02
C GLY A 11 -8.11 16.56 3.28
N ALA A 12 -8.28 15.66 4.25
CA ALA A 12 -7.51 15.69 5.49
C ALA A 12 -6.10 15.10 5.34
N ALA A 13 -5.95 14.07 4.48
CA ALA A 13 -4.68 13.41 4.22
C ALA A 13 -3.68 14.29 3.44
N ARG A 14 -4.15 15.31 2.69
CA ARG A 14 -3.31 16.34 2.06
C ARG A 14 -2.61 17.27 3.06
N LEU A 15 -3.17 17.43 4.26
CA LEU A 15 -2.68 18.39 5.26
C LEU A 15 -1.75 17.74 6.29
N ASN A 16 -1.77 16.40 6.43
CA ASN A 16 -0.89 15.70 7.36
C ASN A 16 -0.54 14.28 6.85
N PRO A 17 0.73 13.99 6.48
CA PRO A 17 1.14 12.69 5.92
C PRO A 17 0.94 11.52 6.90
N TYR A 18 0.82 11.77 8.20
CA TYR A 18 0.47 10.73 9.17
C TYR A 18 -1.00 10.29 9.10
N LEU A 19 -1.92 11.21 8.75
CA LEU A 19 -3.34 10.87 8.55
C LEU A 19 -3.56 10.09 7.24
N SER A 20 -2.67 10.27 6.29
CA SER A 20 -2.69 9.59 5.00
C SER A 20 -2.56 8.06 5.17
N LEU A 21 -1.71 7.59 6.08
CA LEU A 21 -1.60 6.16 6.43
C LEU A 21 -2.80 5.64 7.21
N ALA A 22 -3.36 6.44 8.13
CA ALA A 22 -4.59 6.07 8.84
C ALA A 22 -5.77 5.90 7.88
N CYS A 23 -5.88 6.77 6.88
CA CYS A 23 -6.86 6.66 5.79
C CYS A 23 -6.67 5.36 4.99
N ALA A 24 -5.42 5.05 4.61
CA ALA A 24 -5.11 3.81 3.88
C ALA A 24 -5.46 2.57 4.71
N ALA A 25 -5.07 2.54 5.99
CA ALA A 25 -5.38 1.44 6.90
C ALA A 25 -6.89 1.25 7.07
N HIS A 26 -7.66 2.32 7.28
CA HIS A 26 -9.11 2.24 7.46
C HIS A 26 -9.83 1.79 6.17
N PHE A 27 -9.34 2.19 5.00
CA PHE A 27 -9.84 1.73 3.71
C PHE A 27 -9.54 0.24 3.48
N LEU A 28 -8.37 -0.21 3.93
CA LEU A 28 -7.88 -1.57 3.76
C LEU A 28 -8.51 -2.57 4.74
N GLN A 29 -8.77 -2.19 5.98
CA GLN A 29 -9.37 -3.07 7.01
C GLN A 29 -10.57 -3.92 6.51
N PRO A 30 -11.61 -3.35 5.87
CA PRO A 30 -12.73 -4.15 5.35
C PRO A 30 -12.39 -4.97 4.10
N GLN A 31 -11.32 -4.61 3.37
CA GLN A 31 -10.91 -5.25 2.11
C GLN A 31 -9.88 -6.36 2.30
N LEU A 32 -9.12 -6.34 3.40
CA LEU A 32 -8.11 -7.35 3.70
C LEU A 32 -8.69 -8.76 3.87
N GLY A 33 -9.99 -8.92 4.18
CA GLY A 33 -10.58 -10.25 4.37
C GLY A 33 -9.76 -11.13 5.35
N ASP A 34 -9.74 -12.44 5.12
CA ASP A 34 -8.91 -13.37 5.92
C ASP A 34 -7.50 -13.57 5.34
N ASP A 35 -7.35 -13.48 4.01
CA ASP A 35 -6.16 -13.86 3.23
C ASP A 35 -5.44 -12.67 2.56
N GLY A 36 -5.89 -11.44 2.82
CA GLY A 36 -5.33 -10.24 2.23
C GLY A 36 -4.01 -9.83 2.87
N GLU A 37 -3.01 -9.63 2.02
CA GLU A 37 -1.67 -9.24 2.43
C GLU A 37 -1.45 -7.73 2.21
N VAL A 38 -0.72 -7.08 3.13
CA VAL A 38 -0.38 -5.66 3.02
C VAL A 38 1.12 -5.48 2.90
N LEU A 39 1.53 -4.86 1.80
CA LEU A 39 2.87 -4.43 1.52
C LEU A 39 2.94 -2.90 1.68
N TYR A 40 3.90 -2.40 2.44
CA TYR A 40 4.11 -0.96 2.61
C TYR A 40 5.50 -0.57 2.13
N GLU A 41 5.57 0.23 1.07
CA GLU A 41 6.83 0.81 0.60
C GLU A 41 7.03 2.18 1.23
N GLY A 42 8.10 2.31 2.00
CA GLY A 42 8.48 3.59 2.60
C GLY A 42 9.29 3.45 3.89
N PRO A 43 9.62 4.58 4.54
CA PRO A 43 10.46 4.58 5.73
C PRO A 43 9.76 3.90 6.92
N ARG A 44 10.55 3.12 7.68
CA ARG A 44 10.08 2.39 8.87
C ARG A 44 9.39 3.28 9.91
N ALA A 45 9.83 4.53 10.05
CA ALA A 45 9.22 5.50 10.97
C ALA A 45 7.73 5.75 10.64
N SER A 46 7.40 5.83 9.35
CA SER A 46 6.02 5.98 8.88
C SER A 46 5.27 4.65 8.99
N ALA A 47 5.95 3.53 8.71
CA ALA A 47 5.42 2.18 8.86
C ALA A 47 4.93 1.88 10.30
N SER A 48 5.61 2.40 11.32
CA SER A 48 5.17 2.29 12.72
C SER A 48 3.80 2.94 12.97
N SER A 49 3.47 4.00 12.24
CA SER A 49 2.13 4.61 12.32
C SER A 49 1.11 3.74 11.61
N LEU A 50 1.46 3.15 10.46
CA LEU A 50 0.59 2.22 9.75
C LEU A 50 0.23 1.02 10.62
N GLY A 51 1.21 0.40 11.26
CA GLY A 51 0.99 -0.73 12.18
C GLY A 51 0.17 -0.41 13.43
N PHE A 52 0.07 0.87 13.79
CA PHE A 52 -0.80 1.30 14.88
C PHE A 52 -2.28 1.35 14.44
N TYR A 53 -2.55 1.75 13.20
CA TYR A 53 -3.91 1.82 12.64
C TYR A 53 -4.37 0.55 11.94
N LEU A 54 -3.42 -0.29 11.52
CA LEU A 54 -3.66 -1.56 10.87
C LEU A 54 -3.56 -2.67 11.94
N GLU A 55 -4.70 -3.25 12.30
CA GLU A 55 -4.78 -4.36 13.28
C GLU A 55 -4.30 -5.70 12.71
N ARG A 56 -3.51 -5.69 11.63
CA ARG A 56 -3.05 -6.85 10.86
C ARG A 56 -1.53 -6.75 10.61
N PRO A 57 -0.84 -7.89 10.49
CA PRO A 57 0.57 -7.88 10.09
C PRO A 57 0.71 -7.30 8.69
N PHE A 58 1.77 -6.53 8.48
CA PHE A 58 2.13 -5.96 7.19
C PHE A 58 3.65 -6.09 7.00
N THR A 59 4.07 -6.06 5.74
CA THR A 59 5.47 -6.23 5.36
C THR A 59 6.00 -4.95 4.74
N ILE A 60 7.21 -4.55 5.12
CA ILE A 60 7.82 -3.32 4.64
C ILE A 60 8.64 -3.61 3.39
N VAL A 61 8.37 -2.92 2.30
CA VAL A 61 9.13 -3.00 1.05
C VAL A 61 10.20 -1.90 1.05
N THR A 62 11.45 -2.30 0.83
CA THR A 62 12.61 -1.40 0.79
C THR A 62 13.59 -1.90 -0.25
N GLU A 63 14.31 -1.00 -0.92
CA GLU A 63 15.34 -1.36 -1.91
C GLU A 63 16.47 -2.16 -1.25
N GLU A 64 16.84 -1.76 -0.02
CA GLU A 64 17.79 -2.48 0.83
C GLU A 64 17.04 -3.16 1.99
N PRO A 65 16.69 -4.46 1.90
CA PRO A 65 16.11 -5.21 3.00
C PRO A 65 17.12 -5.26 4.14
N GLY A 66 16.80 -4.61 5.26
CA GLY A 66 17.61 -4.69 6.46
C GLY A 66 17.57 -6.11 7.06
N PRO A 67 18.44 -6.43 8.03
CA PRO A 67 18.41 -7.70 8.75
C PRO A 67 17.15 -7.88 9.64
N ALA A 68 16.18 -6.98 9.54
CA ALA A 68 14.97 -7.00 10.34
C ALA A 68 13.94 -7.94 9.71
N ALA A 69 13.40 -8.85 10.52
CA ALA A 69 12.25 -9.67 10.11
C ALA A 69 11.08 -8.75 9.68
N GLY A 70 10.48 -9.03 8.52
CA GLY A 70 9.36 -8.25 7.98
C GLY A 70 9.75 -7.12 7.01
N THR A 71 10.99 -7.12 6.48
CA THR A 71 11.36 -6.29 5.32
C THR A 71 11.57 -7.16 4.08
N LEU A 72 10.99 -6.75 2.96
CA LEU A 72 11.14 -7.37 1.64
C LEU A 72 11.74 -6.39 0.65
N ASN A 73 12.39 -6.94 -0.35
CA ASN A 73 12.94 -6.22 -1.49
C ASN A 73 11.81 -5.92 -2.48
N GLU A 74 12.01 -4.92 -3.36
CA GLU A 74 11.04 -4.59 -4.42
C GLU A 74 10.74 -5.80 -5.32
N GLU A 75 11.74 -6.60 -5.67
CA GLU A 75 11.55 -7.81 -6.48
C GLU A 75 10.66 -8.84 -5.78
N THR A 76 10.83 -9.03 -4.48
CA THR A 76 10.00 -9.97 -3.71
C THR A 76 8.59 -9.44 -3.56
N ALA A 77 8.43 -8.13 -3.34
CA ALA A 77 7.11 -7.49 -3.31
C ALA A 77 6.38 -7.64 -4.64
N LEU A 78 7.08 -7.54 -5.78
CA LEU A 78 6.49 -7.82 -7.09
C LEU A 78 6.03 -9.27 -7.20
N GLU A 79 6.80 -10.25 -6.71
CA GLU A 79 6.39 -11.66 -6.73
C GLU A 79 5.17 -11.91 -5.82
N HIS A 80 5.08 -11.25 -4.66
CA HIS A 80 3.88 -11.28 -3.82
C HIS A 80 2.66 -10.70 -4.55
N MET A 81 2.82 -9.59 -5.27
CA MET A 81 1.74 -9.04 -6.10
C MET A 81 1.29 -9.97 -7.24
N ARG A 82 2.02 -11.05 -7.55
CA ARG A 82 1.57 -12.09 -8.50
C ARG A 82 0.70 -13.16 -7.87
N ALA A 83 0.62 -13.18 -6.55
CA ALA A 83 -0.12 -14.21 -5.86
C ALA A 83 -1.59 -14.18 -6.27
N GLU A 84 -2.24 -15.34 -6.18
CA GLU A 84 -3.66 -15.48 -6.48
C GLU A 84 -4.55 -14.83 -5.39
N HIS A 85 -3.96 -14.53 -4.23
CA HIS A 85 -4.61 -13.84 -3.12
C HIS A 85 -4.51 -12.31 -3.25
N PRO A 86 -5.45 -11.55 -2.64
CA PRO A 86 -5.42 -10.09 -2.71
C PRO A 86 -4.21 -9.52 -1.97
N VAL A 87 -3.41 -8.74 -2.68
CA VAL A 87 -2.21 -8.07 -2.16
C VAL A 87 -2.35 -6.58 -2.35
N TYR A 88 -2.31 -5.87 -1.23
CA TYR A 88 -2.46 -4.43 -1.15
C TYR A 88 -1.11 -3.77 -0.96
N LEU A 89 -0.63 -3.07 -1.98
CA LEU A 89 0.63 -2.32 -1.94
C LEU A 89 0.34 -0.84 -1.66
N ILE A 90 0.77 -0.37 -0.51
CA ILE A 90 0.74 1.04 -0.10
C ILE A 90 2.10 1.65 -0.46
N ILE A 91 2.10 2.63 -1.34
CA ILE A 91 3.30 3.34 -1.82
C ILE A 91 3.10 4.84 -1.70
N ASP A 92 4.21 5.58 -1.64
CA ASP A 92 4.14 7.03 -1.79
C ASP A 92 3.71 7.41 -3.23
N LYS A 93 2.95 8.48 -3.35
CA LYS A 93 2.45 9.01 -4.62
C LYS A 93 3.58 9.34 -5.59
N GLU A 94 4.74 9.77 -5.11
CA GLU A 94 5.91 10.05 -5.94
C GLU A 94 6.51 8.77 -6.53
N ARG A 95 6.32 7.63 -5.87
CA ARG A 95 6.80 6.30 -6.27
C ARG A 95 5.81 5.55 -7.16
N VAL A 96 4.57 6.03 -7.28
CA VAL A 96 3.55 5.48 -8.20
C VAL A 96 4.08 5.28 -9.62
N PRO A 97 4.66 6.27 -10.33
CA PRO A 97 5.14 6.05 -11.70
C PRO A 97 6.23 4.98 -11.81
N HIS A 98 7.07 4.82 -10.78
CA HIS A 98 8.08 3.75 -10.72
C HIS A 98 7.42 2.38 -10.60
N TRP A 99 6.50 2.21 -9.66
CA TRP A 99 5.75 0.96 -9.48
C TRP A 99 4.85 0.64 -10.67
N GLN A 100 4.16 1.63 -11.23
CA GLN A 100 3.35 1.43 -12.44
C GLN A 100 4.19 0.88 -13.57
N ARG A 101 5.42 1.38 -13.77
CA ARG A 101 6.34 0.87 -14.76
C ARG A 101 6.72 -0.58 -14.46
N LEU A 102 7.20 -0.87 -13.25
CA LEU A 102 7.58 -2.24 -12.84
C LEU A 102 6.43 -3.24 -12.97
N LEU A 103 5.25 -2.86 -12.49
CA LEU A 103 4.04 -3.65 -12.57
C LEU A 103 3.62 -3.85 -14.02
N THR A 104 3.65 -2.84 -14.88
CA THR A 104 3.30 -2.99 -16.32
C THR A 104 4.30 -3.85 -17.08
N GLU A 105 5.60 -3.77 -16.73
CA GLU A 105 6.65 -4.60 -17.36
C GLU A 105 6.53 -6.09 -16.96
N ARG A 106 6.01 -6.39 -15.76
CA ARG A 106 5.92 -7.76 -15.24
C ARG A 106 4.51 -8.36 -15.29
N PHE A 107 3.47 -7.55 -15.15
CA PHE A 107 2.05 -7.92 -15.05
C PHE A 107 1.18 -7.00 -15.92
N HIS A 108 0.11 -7.52 -16.51
CA HIS A 108 -0.74 -6.70 -17.38
C HIS A 108 -1.87 -5.97 -16.63
N ILE A 109 -2.14 -6.34 -15.37
CA ILE A 109 -3.34 -5.88 -14.64
C ILE A 109 -2.95 -5.58 -13.18
N TYR A 110 -3.18 -4.34 -12.77
CA TYR A 110 -3.17 -3.88 -11.38
C TYR A 110 -4.22 -2.77 -11.25
N HIS A 111 -4.76 -2.59 -10.05
CA HIS A 111 -5.83 -1.62 -9.79
C HIS A 111 -5.41 -0.63 -8.71
N GLN A 112 -5.50 0.66 -9.00
CA GLN A 112 -5.41 1.69 -7.97
C GLN A 112 -6.76 1.79 -7.26
N LEU A 113 -6.80 1.39 -5.98
CA LEU A 113 -8.04 1.36 -5.20
C LEU A 113 -8.33 2.67 -4.50
N ALA A 114 -7.29 3.31 -3.95
CA ALA A 114 -7.44 4.53 -3.17
C ALA A 114 -6.20 5.42 -3.26
N THR A 115 -6.44 6.72 -3.12
CA THR A 115 -5.40 7.71 -2.84
C THR A 115 -5.76 8.37 -1.53
N CYS A 116 -4.87 8.28 -0.56
CA CYS A 116 -5.01 8.90 0.73
C CYS A 116 -3.84 9.87 0.87
N GLY A 117 -4.01 11.16 0.59
CA GLY A 117 -2.94 12.16 0.80
C GLY A 117 -1.69 11.90 -0.06
N SER A 118 -0.55 11.65 0.60
CA SER A 118 0.72 11.32 -0.07
C SER A 118 0.85 9.83 -0.39
N HIS A 119 -0.06 8.96 0.05
CA HIS A 119 0.03 7.53 -0.21
C HIS A 119 -1.07 7.06 -1.17
N VAL A 120 -0.73 6.04 -1.96
CA VAL A 120 -1.61 5.38 -2.92
C VAL A 120 -1.64 3.89 -2.61
N VAL A 121 -2.83 3.30 -2.71
CA VAL A 121 -3.04 1.87 -2.50
C VAL A 121 -3.29 1.21 -3.85
N LEU A 122 -2.41 0.28 -4.21
CA LEU A 122 -2.51 -0.59 -5.38
C LEU A 122 -2.94 -1.99 -4.96
N ASN A 123 -3.67 -2.68 -5.83
CA ASN A 123 -4.10 -4.06 -5.64
C ASN A 123 -3.79 -4.88 -6.90
N ASN A 124 -3.46 -6.15 -6.71
CA ASN A 124 -3.30 -7.13 -7.78
C ASN A 124 -4.63 -7.80 -8.20
N HIS A 125 -5.64 -7.77 -7.34
CA HIS A 125 -6.94 -8.41 -7.56
C HIS A 125 -8.06 -7.36 -7.75
N GLN A 126 -9.18 -7.77 -8.34
CA GLN A 126 -10.39 -6.94 -8.47
C GLN A 126 -11.60 -7.61 -7.83
#